data_AF-A0A392NSC4-F1
#
_entry.id   AF-A0A392NSC4-F1
#
_cell.length_a   1.000
_cell.length_b   1.000
_cell.length_c   1.000
_cell.angle_alpha   90.00
_cell.angle_beta   90.00
_cell.angle_gamma   90.00
#
_symmetry.space_group_name_H-M   'P 1'
#
loop_
_entity.id
_entity.type
_entity.pdbx_description
1 polymer ?
#
loop_
_entity_poly.entity_id
_entity_poly.type
_entity_poly.pdbx_seq_one_letter_code
_entity_poly.pdbx_strand_id
1 'polypeptide(L)'
;SVTAVCSGAIASDYQRLRVESVCSRLGLVSLAYLWKQDQSVLLNEMIANGIVAVTVKVAAMGLDPAKHLGHMESMFVVKEGNMKH
;
A
#
# COMPACT_ATOMS: atom_id res chain seq x y z
N SER A 1 -13.16 4.38 -26.06
CA SER A 1 -11.76 4.81 -25.80
C SER A 1 -11.51 4.80 -24.30
N VAL A 2 -10.26 4.70 -23.87
CA VAL A 2 -9.86 4.85 -22.45
C VAL A 2 -9.43 6.30 -22.21
N THR A 3 -9.77 6.87 -21.06
CA THR A 3 -9.50 8.29 -20.74
C THR A 3 -8.66 8.50 -19.48
N ALA A 4 -8.50 7.46 -18.64
CA ALA A 4 -7.80 7.56 -17.36
C ALA A 4 -7.15 6.23 -16.95
N VAL A 5 -6.19 6.32 -16.03
CA VAL A 5 -5.52 5.18 -15.38
C VAL A 5 -5.59 5.38 -13.87
N CYS A 6 -6.13 4.39 -13.15
CA CYS A 6 -6.07 4.34 -11.69
C CYS A 6 -4.83 3.58 -11.24
N SER A 7 -4.12 4.10 -10.23
CA SER A 7 -2.92 3.50 -9.67
C SER A 7 -3.05 3.27 -8.16
N GLY A 8 -2.42 2.19 -7.68
CA GLY A 8 -2.38 1.82 -6.26
C GLY A 8 -1.22 2.44 -5.49
N ALA A 9 -0.70 3.61 -5.89
CA ALA A 9 0.34 4.28 -5.12
C ALA A 9 -0.24 4.81 -3.80
N ILE A 10 0.31 4.34 -2.66
CA ILE A 10 -0.18 4.71 -1.31
C ILE A 10 0.70 5.82 -0.70
N ALA A 11 1.95 5.52 -0.35
CA ALA A 11 2.83 6.51 0.30
C ALA A 11 3.92 7.08 -0.63
N SER A 12 4.22 6.41 -1.74
CA SER A 12 5.39 6.74 -2.57
C SER A 12 5.09 7.81 -3.63
N ASP A 13 5.73 8.98 -3.48
CA ASP A 13 5.69 10.05 -4.49
C ASP A 13 6.31 9.59 -5.82
N TYR A 14 7.39 8.81 -5.77
CA TYR A 14 8.04 8.29 -6.96
C TYR A 14 7.10 7.40 -7.79
N GLN A 15 6.36 6.50 -7.16
CA GLN A 15 5.41 5.62 -7.87
C GLN A 15 4.29 6.44 -8.54
N ARG A 16 3.71 7.41 -7.82
CA ARG A 16 2.67 8.30 -8.35
C ARG A 16 3.17 9.09 -9.56
N LEU A 17 4.31 9.77 -9.41
CA LEU A 17 4.89 10.61 -10.46
C LEU A 17 5.28 9.81 -11.71
N ARG A 18 5.73 8.56 -11.54
CA ARG A 18 6.07 7.69 -12.68
C ARG A 18 4.83 7.33 -13.51
N VAL A 19 3.71 7.01 -12.86
CA VAL A 19 2.44 6.74 -13.57
C VAL A 19 1.92 8.00 -14.23
N GLU A 20 1.94 9.13 -13.52
CA GLU A 20 1.51 10.44 -14.03
C GLU A 20 2.28 10.86 -15.29
N SER A 21 3.61 10.67 -15.28
CA SER A 21 4.47 10.95 -16.44
C SER A 21 4.07 10.16 -17.69
N VAL A 22 3.67 8.89 -17.53
CA VAL A 22 3.19 8.06 -18.65
C VAL A 22 1.83 8.56 -19.13
N CYS A 23 0.89 8.81 -18.21
CA CYS A 23 -0.47 9.25 -18.54
C CYS A 23 -0.45 10.59 -19.29
N SER A 24 0.40 11.53 -18.86
CA SER A 24 0.60 12.83 -19.50
C SER A 24 0.98 12.71 -20.98
N ARG A 25 1.92 11.82 -21.32
CA ARG A 25 2.33 11.58 -22.72
C ARG A 25 1.24 10.94 -23.59
N LEU A 26 0.29 10.25 -22.97
CA LEU A 26 -0.79 9.54 -23.65
C LEU A 26 -2.11 10.33 -23.66
N GLY A 27 -2.13 11.54 -23.07
CA GLY A 27 -3.36 12.32 -22.92
C GLY A 27 -4.39 11.68 -21.96
N LEU A 28 -3.94 10.85 -21.02
CA LEU A 28 -4.77 10.17 -20.03
C LEU A 28 -4.71 10.90 -18.68
N VAL A 29 -5.81 10.84 -17.93
CA VAL A 29 -5.86 11.30 -16.54
C VAL A 29 -5.24 10.25 -15.62
N SER A 30 -4.33 10.65 -14.72
CA SER A 30 -3.79 9.77 -13.68
C SER A 30 -4.59 9.92 -12.39
N LEU A 31 -5.16 8.82 -11.89
CA LEU A 31 -5.91 8.77 -10.64
C LEU A 31 -5.08 8.03 -9.58
N ALA A 32 -4.88 8.69 -8.43
CA ALA A 32 -4.09 8.17 -7.31
C ALA A 32 -4.83 8.41 -5.99
N TYR A 33 -6.04 7.85 -5.86
CA TYR A 33 -6.95 8.12 -4.73
C TYR A 33 -6.39 7.75 -3.35
N LEU A 34 -5.52 6.74 -3.30
CA LEU A 34 -4.92 6.25 -2.05
C LEU A 34 -3.66 7.03 -1.64
N TRP A 35 -3.19 7.95 -2.48
CA TRP A 35 -1.93 8.63 -2.25
C TRP A 35 -2.02 9.58 -1.06
N LYS A 36 -1.10 9.42 -0.10
CA LYS A 36 -1.02 10.20 1.15
C LYS A 36 -2.28 10.16 2.03
N GLN A 37 -3.12 9.13 1.87
CA GLN A 37 -4.15 8.81 2.87
C GLN A 37 -3.49 8.38 4.19
N ASP A 38 -4.20 8.57 5.30
CA ASP A 38 -3.75 8.02 6.59
C ASP A 38 -3.68 6.49 6.51
N GLN A 39 -2.51 5.93 6.80
CA GLN A 39 -2.28 4.50 6.61
C GLN A 39 -3.14 3.66 7.55
N SER A 40 -3.39 4.10 8.77
CA SER A 40 -4.18 3.35 9.74
C SER A 40 -5.65 3.33 9.35
N VAL A 41 -6.18 4.47 8.89
CA VAL A 41 -7.56 4.56 8.39
C VAL A 41 -7.72 3.69 7.15
N LEU A 42 -6.83 3.83 6.16
CA LEU A 42 -6.88 3.03 4.94
C LEU A 42 -6.79 1.53 5.24
N LEU A 43 -5.91 1.15 6.18
CA LEU A 43 -5.76 -0.22 6.65
C LEU A 43 -7.09 -0.75 7.19
N ASN A 44 -7.70 0.00 8.12
CA ASN A 44 -8.97 -0.38 8.73
C ASN A 44 -10.11 -0.45 7.71
N GLU A 45 -10.14 0.44 6.72
CA GLU A 45 -11.15 0.40 5.66
C GLU A 45 -11.01 -0.85 4.79
N MET A 46 -9.80 -1.24 4.40
CA MET A 46 -9.59 -2.47 3.63
C MET A 46 -10.05 -3.70 4.43
N ILE A 47 -9.79 -3.74 5.75
CA ILE A 47 -10.28 -4.80 6.66
C ILE A 47 -11.82 -4.79 6.70
N ALA A 48 -12.42 -3.62 6.91
CA ALA A 48 -13.89 -3.47 6.98
C ALA A 48 -14.59 -3.85 5.68
N ASN A 49 -13.92 -3.67 4.53
CA ASN A 49 -14.41 -4.08 3.21
C ASN A 49 -14.08 -5.54 2.86
N GLY A 50 -13.51 -6.32 3.79
CA GLY A 50 -13.25 -7.74 3.60
C GLY A 50 -12.10 -8.07 2.64
N ILE A 51 -11.15 -7.15 2.45
CA ILE A 51 -9.97 -7.42 1.62
C ILE A 51 -9.07 -8.43 2.34
N VAL A 52 -8.85 -9.58 1.70
CA VAL A 52 -7.92 -10.61 2.17
C VAL A 52 -6.54 -10.32 1.60
N ALA A 53 -5.62 -9.87 2.46
CA ALA A 53 -4.22 -9.64 2.12
C ALA A 53 -3.34 -10.76 2.69
N VAL A 54 -2.35 -11.21 1.91
CA VAL A 54 -1.38 -12.24 2.33
C VAL A 54 0.03 -11.70 2.19
N THR A 55 0.81 -11.78 3.26
CA THR A 55 2.21 -11.32 3.25
C THR A 55 3.09 -12.31 2.47
N VAL A 56 3.63 -11.88 1.32
CA VAL A 56 4.49 -12.71 0.47
C VAL A 56 5.98 -12.40 0.59
N LYS A 57 6.34 -11.26 1.19
CA LYS A 57 7.72 -10.85 1.44
C LYS A 57 7.78 -9.88 2.62
N VAL A 58 8.86 -9.96 3.39
CA VAL A 58 9.21 -8.97 4.42
C VAL A 58 10.64 -8.49 4.22
N ALA A 59 10.88 -7.20 4.45
CA ALA A 59 12.20 -6.57 4.28
C ALA A 59 12.33 -5.31 5.15
N ALA A 60 11.91 -5.40 6.41
CA ALA A 60 12.02 -4.33 7.39
C ALA A 60 12.55 -4.89 8.71
N MET A 61 13.24 -4.06 9.48
CA MET A 61 13.69 -4.42 10.83
C MET A 61 12.49 -4.80 11.70
N GLY A 62 12.63 -5.85 12.49
CA GLY A 62 11.55 -6.38 13.34
C GLY A 62 10.63 -7.39 12.65
N LEU A 63 10.72 -7.56 11.32
CA LEU A 63 9.98 -8.60 10.60
C LEU A 63 10.82 -9.86 10.41
N ASP A 64 10.35 -10.96 10.97
CA ASP A 64 10.86 -12.32 10.81
C ASP A 64 10.08 -13.07 9.71
N PRO A 65 10.70 -13.48 8.59
CA PRO A 65 10.03 -14.22 7.53
C PRO A 65 9.30 -15.49 8.02
N ALA A 66 9.86 -16.21 8.98
CA ALA A 66 9.28 -17.46 9.48
C ALA A 66 8.00 -17.22 10.30
N LYS A 67 7.82 -16.00 10.83
CA LYS A 67 6.65 -15.61 11.64
C LYS A 67 5.61 -14.79 10.87
N HIS A 68 5.99 -14.17 9.75
CA HIS A 68 5.14 -13.17 9.10
C HIS A 68 4.72 -13.55 7.68
N LEU A 69 5.43 -14.44 6.99
CA LEU A 69 5.05 -14.86 5.64
C LEU A 69 3.85 -15.82 5.67
N GLY A 70 2.98 -15.71 4.66
CA GLY A 70 1.83 -16.60 4.48
C GLY A 70 0.67 -16.38 5.46
N HIS A 71 0.84 -15.51 6.46
CA HIS A 71 -0.24 -15.14 7.36
C HIS A 71 -1.30 -14.32 6.60
N MET A 72 -2.55 -14.80 6.69
CA MET A 72 -3.75 -14.17 6.14
C MET A 72 -4.42 -13.23 7.13
N GLU A 73 -3.84 -13.06 8.32
CA GLU A 73 -4.39 -12.13 9.31
C GLU A 73 -4.41 -10.75 8.70
N SER A 74 -5.63 -10.25 8.56
CA SER A 74 -6.01 -9.02 7.90
C SER A 74 -5.08 -7.90 8.34
N MET A 75 -4.05 -7.70 7.51
CA MET A 75 -3.10 -6.61 7.56
C MET A 75 -2.43 -6.42 8.93
N PHE A 76 -1.29 -7.08 9.11
CA PHE A 76 -0.38 -6.91 10.23
C PHE A 76 -0.19 -5.41 10.58
N VAL A 77 -0.85 -4.97 11.66
CA VAL A 77 -0.40 -3.78 12.39
C VAL A 77 0.84 -4.24 13.16
N VAL A 78 2.02 -3.93 12.64
CA VAL A 78 3.24 -4.01 13.45
C VAL A 78 3.08 -2.98 14.55
N LYS A 79 2.59 -3.39 15.72
CA LYS A 79 2.70 -2.57 16.92
C LYS A 79 4.20 -2.42 17.18
N GLU A 80 4.71 -1.19 17.11
CA GLU A 80 6.06 -0.89 17.56
C GLU A 80 6.22 -1.44 18.98
N GLY A 81 6.98 -2.52 19.11
CA GLY A 81 7.39 -3.01 20.42
C GLY A 81 8.23 -1.92 21.06
N ASN A 82 7.80 -1.44 22.23
CA ASN A 82 8.54 -0.51 23.07
C ASN A 82 10.03 -0.88 23.07
N MET A 83 10.85 -0.07 22.39
CA MET A 83 12.29 -0.02 22.64
C MET A 83 12.48 0.58 24.03
N LYS A 84 12.43 -0.26 25.06
CA LYS A 84 13.06 0.10 26.33
C LYS A 84 14.57 0.00 26.12
N HIS A 85 15.23 1.15 26.24
CA HIS A 85 16.67 1.21 26.50
C HIS A 85 16.99 0.52 27.83
#